data_AF-C3X8K9-F1
#
_entry.id   AF-C3X8K9-F1
#
_cell.length_a   1.000
_cell.length_b   1.000
_cell.length_c   1.000
_cell.angle_alpha   90.00
_cell.angle_beta   90.00
_cell.angle_gamma   90.00
#
_symmetry.space_group_name_H-M   'P 1'
#
loop_
_entity.id
_entity.type
_entity.pdbx_description
1 polymer ?
#
loop_
_entity_poly.entity_id
_entity_poly.type
_entity_poly.pdbx_seq_one_letter_code
_entity_poly.pdbx_strand_id
1 'polypeptide(L)'
;MNVTSSNCSDNYEPKRYSEELITTIIRKRLAEEPVLVYGKEQNVRDSFCFPDHCKTIDLIFKRKAGETCHVGASNEGNNLRIVHEVCQIPDMR
;
A
#
# COMPACT_ATOMS: atom_id res chain seq x y z
N MET A 1 -25.32 -19.88 -1.25
CA MET A 1 -23.84 -19.91 -1.17
C MET A 1 -23.41 -19.03 -0.01
N ASN A 2 -22.44 -19.48 0.78
CA ASN A 2 -21.84 -18.67 1.85
C ASN A 2 -20.58 -18.00 1.31
N VAL A 3 -20.76 -16.90 0.59
CA VAL A 3 -19.70 -16.17 -0.14
C VAL A 3 -19.87 -14.68 0.15
N THR A 4 -18.77 -13.97 0.36
CA THR A 4 -18.72 -12.51 0.52
C THR A 4 -17.58 -11.98 -0.34
N SER A 5 -17.73 -10.77 -0.85
CA SER A 5 -16.75 -10.12 -1.73
C SER A 5 -16.17 -8.88 -1.04
N SER A 6 -14.87 -8.62 -1.23
CA SER A 6 -14.22 -7.41 -0.74
C SER A 6 -13.40 -6.75 -1.85
N ASN A 7 -13.61 -5.45 -2.06
CA ASN A 7 -12.75 -4.61 -2.89
C ASN A 7 -11.85 -3.80 -1.96
N CYS A 8 -10.53 -3.95 -2.10
CA CYS A 8 -9.55 -3.27 -1.26
C CYS A 8 -8.68 -2.29 -2.07
N SER A 9 -8.14 -1.29 -1.40
CA SER A 9 -7.08 -0.43 -1.94
C SER A 9 -5.75 -1.18 -2.07
N ASP A 10 -4.69 -0.49 -2.53
CA ASP A 10 -3.36 -1.09 -2.71
C ASP A 10 -2.82 -1.62 -1.37
N ASN A 11 -2.14 -2.78 -1.42
CA ASN A 11 -1.47 -3.34 -0.25
C ASN A 11 0.01 -3.03 -0.31
N TYR A 12 0.55 -2.59 0.82
CA TYR A 12 1.99 -2.49 1.04
C TYR A 12 2.45 -3.61 2.00
N GLU A 13 3.50 -4.31 1.58
CA GLU A 13 4.21 -5.28 2.39
C GLU A 13 5.73 -5.03 2.35
N PRO A 14 6.40 -4.91 3.49
CA PRO A 14 7.85 -4.91 3.52
C PRO A 14 8.39 -6.20 2.88
N LYS A 15 9.25 -6.05 1.86
CA LYS A 15 9.92 -7.15 1.13
C LYS A 15 9.05 -7.95 0.16
N ARG A 16 7.81 -7.53 -0.12
CA ARG A 16 7.04 -8.05 -1.25
C ARG A 16 7.55 -7.40 -2.55
N TYR A 17 7.61 -8.21 -3.62
CA TYR A 17 8.04 -7.93 -5.00
C TYR A 17 8.91 -6.67 -5.24
N SER A 18 10.02 -6.84 -5.96
CA SER A 18 11.02 -5.78 -6.24
C SER A 18 10.51 -4.54 -6.99
N GLU A 19 9.26 -4.54 -7.44
CA GLU A 19 8.64 -3.49 -8.26
C GLU A 19 7.58 -2.66 -7.51
N GLU A 20 7.21 -3.01 -6.27
CA GLU A 20 6.32 -2.15 -5.46
C GLU A 20 7.00 -0.78 -5.21
N LEU A 21 6.21 0.30 -5.21
CA LEU A 21 6.72 1.67 -5.18
C LEU A 21 7.63 1.92 -3.97
N ILE A 22 7.15 1.62 -2.76
CA ILE A 22 7.90 1.85 -1.52
C ILE A 22 9.18 0.98 -1.49
N THR A 23 9.08 -0.30 -1.88
CA THR A 23 10.23 -1.20 -1.97
C THR A 23 11.28 -0.69 -2.97
N THR A 24 10.84 -0.16 -4.11
CA THR A 24 11.72 0.42 -5.13
C THR A 24 12.42 1.68 -4.62
N ILE A 25 11.69 2.57 -3.94
CA ILE A 25 12.25 3.80 -3.34
C ILE A 25 13.33 3.45 -2.33
N ILE A 26 13.05 2.53 -1.40
CA ILE A 26 13.99 2.10 -0.37
C ILE A 26 15.24 1.48 -1.03
N ARG A 27 15.07 0.60 -2.01
CA ARG A 27 16.20 -0.05 -2.70
C ARG A 27 17.08 0.96 -3.43
N LYS A 28 16.48 1.89 -4.18
CA LYS A 28 17.21 2.94 -4.91
C LYS A 28 17.96 3.86 -3.95
N ARG A 29 17.32 4.27 -2.85
CA ARG A 29 17.95 5.07 -1.80
C ARG A 29 19.14 4.35 -1.17
N LEU A 30 18.99 3.07 -0.80
CA LEU A 30 20.08 2.26 -0.23
C LEU A 30 21.24 2.04 -1.20
N ALA A 31 20.97 2.07 -2.51
CA ALA A 31 21.98 1.98 -3.57
C ALA A 31 22.55 3.35 -4.00
N GLU A 32 22.11 4.45 -3.36
CA GLU A 32 22.46 5.83 -3.76
C GLU A 32 22.10 6.15 -5.23
N GLU A 33 21.09 5.47 -5.76
CA GLU A 33 20.59 5.64 -7.12
C GLU A 33 19.38 6.59 -7.16
N PRO A 34 19.18 7.33 -8.28
CA PRO A 34 18.01 8.19 -8.42
C PRO A 34 16.70 7.37 -8.41
N VAL A 35 15.72 7.87 -7.67
CA VAL A 35 14.36 7.33 -7.65
C VAL A 35 13.60 7.86 -8.87
N LEU A 36 13.30 6.99 -9.84
CA LEU A 36 12.47 7.34 -11.00
C LEU A 36 11.00 7.14 -10.66
N VAL A 37 10.21 8.20 -10.75
CA VAL A 37 8.75 8.16 -10.57
C VAL A 37 8.09 8.18 -11.95
N TYR A 38 7.45 7.08 -12.32
CA TYR A 38 6.76 6.96 -13.61
C TYR A 38 5.30 7.42 -13.51
N GLY A 39 4.82 8.09 -14.57
CA GLY A 39 3.45 8.61 -14.70
C GLY A 39 3.35 10.11 -14.41
N LYS A 40 2.24 10.74 -14.83
CA LYS A 40 1.91 12.10 -14.39
C LYS A 40 1.82 12.12 -12.86
N GLU A 41 2.19 13.24 -12.26
CA GLU A 41 2.33 13.53 -10.83
C GLU A 41 1.05 13.31 -9.96
N GLN A 42 0.01 12.69 -10.52
CA GLN A 42 -1.35 12.61 -10.00
C GLN A 42 -1.85 11.19 -9.74
N ASN A 43 -1.00 10.16 -9.86
CA ASN A 43 -1.39 8.82 -9.43
C ASN A 43 -1.56 8.82 -7.91
N VAL A 44 -2.81 8.95 -7.46
CA VAL A 44 -3.22 8.84 -6.06
C VAL A 44 -3.48 7.38 -5.75
N ARG A 45 -2.86 6.89 -4.68
CA ARG A 45 -3.08 5.54 -4.16
C ARG A 45 -3.48 5.65 -2.70
N ASP A 46 -4.43 4.82 -2.31
CA ASP A 46 -4.76 4.55 -0.91
C ASP A 46 -4.07 3.23 -0.55
N SER A 47 -3.14 3.25 0.40
CA SER A 47 -2.27 2.09 0.67
C SER A 47 -2.45 1.57 2.09
N PHE A 48 -2.74 0.27 2.21
CA PHE A 48 -2.84 -0.46 3.48
C PHE A 48 -1.51 -1.11 3.87
N CYS A 49 -1.26 -1.19 5.18
CA CYS A 49 -0.31 -2.15 5.71
C CYS A 49 -0.96 -3.55 5.71
N PHE A 50 -0.29 -4.56 5.15
CA PHE A 50 -0.84 -5.92 5.03
C PHE A 50 -1.40 -6.55 6.31
N PRO A 51 -0.78 -6.42 7.50
CA PRO A 51 -1.35 -6.94 8.74
C PRO A 51 -2.73 -6.36 9.06
N ASP A 52 -2.99 -5.10 8.69
CA ASP A 52 -4.29 -4.46 8.91
C ASP A 52 -5.34 -4.93 7.91
N HIS A 53 -4.92 -5.28 6.69
CA HIS A 53 -5.80 -5.94 5.74
C HIS A 53 -6.19 -7.34 6.25
N CYS A 54 -5.27 -8.13 6.78
CA CYS A 54 -5.60 -9.43 7.38
C CYS A 54 -6.65 -9.32 8.50
N LYS A 55 -6.52 -8.33 9.39
CA LYS A 55 -7.53 -8.04 10.42
C LYS A 55 -8.87 -7.67 9.80
N THR A 56 -8.86 -6.91 8.71
CA THR A 56 -10.09 -6.49 8.03
C THR A 56 -10.82 -7.67 7.39
N ILE A 57 -10.09 -8.63 6.80
CA ILE A 57 -10.68 -9.87 6.24
C ILE A 57 -11.36 -10.67 7.35
N ASP A 58 -10.73 -10.81 8.52
CA ASP A 58 -11.34 -11.51 9.67
C ASP A 58 -12.64 -10.83 10.13
N LEU A 59 -12.69 -9.50 10.12
CA LEU A 59 -13.92 -8.76 10.41
C LEU A 59 -15.00 -9.00 9.35
N ILE A 60 -14.65 -8.98 8.06
CA ILE A 60 -15.58 -9.22 6.95
C ILE A 60 -16.16 -10.63 7.01
N PHE A 61 -15.34 -11.63 7.32
CA PHE A 61 -15.78 -13.02 7.45
C PHE A 61 -16.85 -13.21 8.54
N LYS A 62 -16.85 -12.38 9.57
CA LYS A 62 -17.84 -12.37 10.65
C LYS A 62 -19.14 -11.63 10.30
N ARG A 63 -19.21 -10.96 9.14
CA ARG A 63 -20.41 -10.25 8.68
C ARG A 63 -21.36 -11.20 7.94
N LYS A 64 -22.44 -10.64 7.41
CA LYS A 64 -23.45 -11.40 6.69
C LYS A 64 -22.91 -11.84 5.32
N ALA A 65 -23.14 -13.11 4.99
CA ALA A 65 -22.83 -13.66 3.68
C ALA A 65 -23.63 -12.96 2.57
N GLY A 66 -23.01 -12.80 1.40
CA GLY A 66 -23.60 -12.20 0.20
C GLY A 66 -23.39 -10.69 0.10
N GLU A 67 -22.72 -10.06 1.07
CA GLU A 67 -22.40 -8.64 1.02
C GLU A 67 -21.10 -8.38 0.25
N THR A 68 -21.02 -7.18 -0.34
CA THR A 68 -19.80 -6.62 -0.91
C THR A 68 -19.28 -5.53 0.02
N CYS A 69 -18.05 -5.68 0.49
CA CYS A 69 -17.38 -4.70 1.35
C CYS A 69 -16.36 -3.88 0.56
N HIS A 70 -16.31 -2.58 0.80
CA HIS A 70 -15.24 -1.71 0.31
C HIS A 70 -14.30 -1.40 1.47
N VAL A 71 -13.01 -1.63 1.27
CA VAL A 71 -11.97 -1.53 2.30
C VAL A 71 -10.93 -0.51 1.82
N GLY A 72 -10.85 0.63 2.50
CA GLY A 72 -9.91 1.73 2.23
C GLY A 72 -9.11 2.11 3.48
N ALA A 73 -7.83 2.47 3.31
CA ALA A 73 -6.91 2.77 4.41
C ALA A 73 -7.04 4.22 4.89
N SER A 74 -7.79 5.04 4.15
CA SER A 74 -7.85 6.49 4.34
C SER A 74 -6.45 7.13 4.36
N ASN A 75 -5.53 6.55 3.62
CA ASN A 75 -4.13 6.93 3.52
C ASN A 75 -3.79 7.25 2.05
N GLU A 76 -4.53 8.20 1.50
CA GLU A 76 -4.36 8.65 0.13
C GLU A 76 -3.07 9.49 -0.01
N GLY A 77 -2.19 9.05 -0.89
CA GLY A 77 -0.96 9.75 -1.25
C GLY A 77 -0.70 9.66 -2.74
N ASN A 78 -0.26 10.78 -3.34
CA ASN A 78 0.32 10.70 -4.68
C ASN A 78 1.74 10.12 -4.59
N ASN A 79 2.22 9.56 -5.71
CA ASN A 79 3.56 8.95 -5.75
C ASN A 79 4.67 9.89 -5.26
N LEU A 80 4.60 11.20 -5.56
CA LEU A 80 5.61 12.17 -5.14
C LEU A 80 5.64 12.35 -3.62
N ARG A 81 4.47 12.46 -3.00
CA ARG A 81 4.32 12.55 -1.54
C ARG A 81 4.92 11.33 -0.87
N ILE A 82 4.62 10.13 -1.39
CA ILE A 82 5.18 8.87 -0.87
C ILE A 82 6.72 8.88 -0.96
N VAL A 83 7.28 9.30 -2.10
CA VAL A 83 8.74 9.42 -2.27
C VAL A 83 9.34 10.39 -1.25
N HIS A 84 8.75 11.57 -1.09
CA HIS A 84 9.23 12.56 -0.14
C HIS A 84 9.16 12.04 1.30
N GLU A 85 8.04 11.45 1.71
CA GLU A 85 7.87 10.90 3.06
C GLU A 85 8.90 9.80 3.33
N VAL A 86 9.08 8.84 2.41
CA VAL A 86 10.08 7.76 2.57
C VAL A 86 11.51 8.30 2.57
N CYS A 87 11.82 9.31 1.76
CA CYS A 87 13.15 9.94 1.73
C CYS A 87 13.44 10.82 2.95
N GLN A 88 12.43 11.28 3.69
CA GLN A 88 12.59 12.05 4.93
C GLN A 88 12.85 11.18 6.17
N ILE A 89 12.55 9.88 6.10
CA ILE A 89 12.81 8.97 7.21
C ILE A 89 14.34 8.91 7.43
N PRO A 90 14.85 9.25 8.62
CA PRO A 90 16.28 9.15 8.91
C PRO A 90 16.71 7.68 8.92
N ASP A 91 17.92 7.41 8.44
CA ASP A 91 18.47 6.06 8.44
C ASP A 91 18.60 5.59 9.89
N MET A 92 17.84 4.57 10.28
CA MET A 92 18.04 3.87 11.54
C MET A 92 19.28 2.98 11.38
N ARG A 93 20.46 3.55 11.60
CA ARG A 93 21.73 2.82 11.74
C ARG A 93 21.94 2.37 13.17
#